data_AF-T2JYY1-F1
#
_entry.id   AF-T2JYY1-F1
#
_cell.length_a   1.000
_cell.length_b   1.000
_cell.length_c   1.000
_cell.angle_alpha   90.00
_cell.angle_beta   90.00
_cell.angle_gamma   90.00
#
_symmetry.space_group_name_H-M   'P 1'
#
loop_
_entity.id
_entity.type
_entity.pdbx_description
1 polymer ?
#
loop_
_entity_poly.entity_id
_entity_poly.type
_entity_poly.pdbx_seq_one_letter_code
_entity_poly.pdbx_strand_id
1 'polypeptide(L)'
;MSNTFREYVKKIGSGVHTGKDLTREEAADAMKLMLLGEATPAQIGAFLIVHRIKRPTPEELAGMLDTYAELGPKLEVDNLSFNYPVTVLGTPYDGRARIAPVTVLTAIILATVGVPVVLHGGERMPTKYGVPLVTLWQGLGVDF
;
A
#
# COMPACT_ATOMS: atom_id res chain seq x y z
N MET A 1 -20.71 -7.83 -11.05
CA MET A 1 -19.64 -8.85 -11.21
C MET A 1 -18.90 -8.51 -12.48
N SER A 2 -17.63 -8.14 -12.40
CA SER A 2 -16.84 -7.79 -13.59
C SER A 2 -16.41 -9.06 -14.33
N ASN A 3 -16.79 -9.17 -15.62
CA ASN A 3 -16.35 -10.27 -16.48
C ASN A 3 -14.85 -10.14 -16.79
N THR A 4 -14.35 -8.93 -17.01
CA THR A 4 -12.93 -8.64 -17.23
C THR A 4 -12.08 -9.11 -16.06
N PHE A 5 -12.47 -8.76 -14.84
CA PHE A 5 -11.74 -9.16 -13.63
C PHE A 5 -11.69 -10.68 -13.45
N ARG A 6 -12.77 -11.38 -13.84
CA ARG A 6 -12.80 -12.84 -13.83
C ARG A 6 -11.76 -13.45 -14.77
N GLU A 7 -11.55 -12.86 -15.95
CA GLU A 7 -10.53 -13.33 -16.88
C GLU A 7 -9.11 -13.09 -16.34
N TYR A 8 -8.87 -11.99 -15.60
CA TYR A 8 -7.61 -11.80 -14.89
C TYR A 8 -7.36 -12.89 -13.85
N VAL A 9 -8.32 -13.15 -12.97
CA VAL A 9 -8.23 -14.23 -11.97
C VAL A 9 -7.95 -15.58 -12.64
N LYS A 10 -8.63 -15.88 -13.75
CA LYS A 10 -8.41 -17.11 -14.51
C LYS A 10 -7.00 -17.17 -15.10
N LYS A 11 -6.50 -16.05 -15.64
CA LYS A 11 -5.16 -15.96 -16.24
C LYS A 11 -4.06 -16.23 -15.22
N ILE A 12 -4.14 -15.61 -14.03
CA ILE A 12 -3.13 -15.82 -12.97
C ILE A 12 -3.35 -17.12 -12.18
N GLY A 13 -4.58 -17.63 -12.15
CA GLY A 13 -5.02 -18.70 -11.24
C GLY A 13 -5.26 -20.07 -11.87
N SER A 14 -4.89 -20.29 -13.14
CA SER A 14 -5.17 -21.57 -13.83
C SER A 14 -4.33 -22.76 -13.36
N GLY A 15 -3.31 -22.54 -12.50
CA GLY A 15 -2.45 -23.59 -11.93
C GLY A 15 -0.96 -23.25 -12.02
N VAL A 16 -0.12 -23.99 -11.29
CA VAL A 16 1.32 -23.71 -11.15
C VAL A 16 2.06 -23.71 -12.49
N HIS A 17 1.61 -24.52 -13.46
CA HIS A 17 2.27 -24.67 -14.76
C HIS A 17 1.52 -23.98 -15.92
N THR A 18 0.31 -23.48 -15.69
CA THR A 18 -0.55 -22.90 -16.73
C THR A 18 -0.87 -21.44 -16.49
N GLY A 19 -0.71 -20.98 -15.25
CA GLY A 19 -0.88 -19.58 -14.88
C GLY A 19 0.08 -18.70 -15.66
N LYS A 20 -0.42 -17.54 -16.07
CA LYS A 20 0.35 -16.51 -16.76
C LYS A 20 0.31 -15.23 -15.94
N ASP A 21 1.40 -14.48 -16.01
CA ASP A 21 1.46 -13.15 -15.42
C ASP A 21 0.56 -12.19 -16.20
N LEU A 22 0.00 -11.22 -15.47
CA LEU A 22 -0.63 -10.07 -16.11
C LEU A 22 0.45 -9.17 -16.71
N THR A 23 0.10 -8.53 -17.81
CA THR A 23 0.83 -7.36 -18.30
C THR A 23 0.64 -6.19 -17.33
N ARG A 24 1.48 -5.17 -17.45
CA ARG A 24 1.38 -3.94 -16.64
C ARG A 24 0.00 -3.29 -16.78
N GLU A 25 -0.52 -3.25 -18.01
CA GLU A 25 -1.83 -2.68 -18.33
C GLU A 25 -2.99 -3.48 -17.73
N GLU A 26 -2.93 -4.82 -17.80
CA GLU A 26 -3.94 -5.68 -17.18
C GLU A 26 -3.90 -5.60 -15.65
N ALA A 27 -2.72 -5.50 -15.05
CA ALA A 27 -2.58 -5.34 -13.60
C ALA A 27 -3.09 -3.97 -13.13
N ALA A 28 -2.88 -2.92 -13.92
CA ALA A 28 -3.48 -1.61 -13.69
C ALA A 28 -5.02 -1.68 -13.75
N ASP A 29 -5.57 -2.25 -14.82
CA ASP A 29 -7.03 -2.41 -14.94
C ASP A 29 -7.62 -3.24 -13.78
N ALA A 30 -6.97 -4.34 -13.40
CA ALA A 30 -7.37 -5.13 -12.25
C ALA A 30 -7.40 -4.29 -10.95
N MET A 31 -6.35 -3.51 -10.69
CA MET A 31 -6.31 -2.62 -9.52
C MET A 31 -7.42 -1.57 -9.58
N LYS A 32 -7.74 -1.04 -10.77
CA LYS A 32 -8.78 -0.02 -10.96
C LYS A 32 -10.16 -0.57 -10.63
N LEU A 33 -10.47 -1.75 -11.17
CA LEU A 33 -11.71 -2.47 -10.88
C LEU A 33 -11.85 -2.83 -9.39
N MET A 34 -10.74 -3.11 -8.70
CA MET A 34 -10.73 -3.33 -7.25
C MET A 34 -11.04 -2.05 -6.48
N LEU A 35 -10.33 -0.96 -6.77
CA LEU A 35 -10.47 0.31 -6.04
C LEU A 35 -11.83 0.99 -6.28
N LEU A 36 -12.41 0.84 -7.47
CA LEU A 36 -13.72 1.39 -7.83
C LEU A 36 -14.91 0.50 -7.38
N GLY A 37 -14.63 -0.67 -6.77
CA GLY A 37 -15.67 -1.57 -6.27
C GLY A 37 -16.44 -2.34 -7.35
N GLU A 38 -15.88 -2.44 -8.57
CA GLU A 38 -16.51 -3.15 -9.70
C GLU A 38 -16.30 -4.67 -9.66
N ALA A 39 -15.20 -5.11 -9.03
CA ALA A 39 -14.95 -6.51 -8.69
C ALA A 39 -15.70 -6.90 -7.41
N THR A 40 -16.33 -8.08 -7.39
CA THR A 40 -17.01 -8.55 -6.18
C THR A 40 -16.02 -8.96 -5.08
N PRO A 41 -16.41 -8.94 -3.80
CA PRO A 41 -15.52 -9.38 -2.71
C PRO A 41 -14.93 -10.79 -2.92
N ALA A 42 -15.70 -11.70 -3.50
CA ALA A 42 -15.21 -13.05 -3.84
C ALA A 42 -14.15 -13.04 -4.94
N GLN A 43 -14.33 -12.21 -5.97
CA GLN A 43 -13.34 -12.03 -7.03
C GLN A 43 -12.04 -11.44 -6.48
N ILE A 44 -12.14 -10.39 -5.66
CA ILE A 44 -11.00 -9.75 -5.00
C ILE A 44 -10.26 -10.74 -4.10
N GLY A 45 -10.99 -11.50 -3.27
CA GLY A 45 -10.40 -12.52 -2.41
C GLY A 45 -9.64 -13.59 -3.22
N ALA A 46 -10.22 -14.08 -4.32
CA ALA A 46 -9.55 -15.04 -5.20
C ALA A 46 -8.26 -14.45 -5.80
N PHE A 47 -8.32 -13.22 -6.33
CA PHE A 47 -7.18 -12.52 -6.90
C PHE A 47 -6.02 -12.39 -5.90
N LEU A 48 -6.32 -11.94 -4.68
CA LEU A 48 -5.32 -11.76 -3.62
C LEU A 48 -4.69 -13.08 -3.18
N ILE A 49 -5.47 -14.16 -3.05
CA ILE A 49 -4.95 -15.48 -2.70
C ILE A 49 -4.05 -16.04 -3.81
N VAL A 50 -4.45 -15.90 -5.08
CA VAL A 50 -3.62 -16.35 -6.19
C VAL A 50 -2.29 -15.60 -6.24
N HIS A 51 -2.30 -14.26 -6.11
CA HIS A 51 -1.06 -13.48 -6.05
C HIS A 51 -0.21 -13.82 -4.82
N ARG A 52 -0.82 -14.18 -3.69
CA ARG A 52 -0.08 -14.65 -2.50
C ARG A 52 0.68 -15.95 -2.78
N ILE A 53 0.11 -16.85 -3.57
CA ILE A 53 0.70 -18.15 -3.91
C ILE A 53 1.74 -18.01 -5.03
N LYS A 54 1.37 -17.39 -6.16
CA LYS A 54 2.27 -17.28 -7.33
C LYS A 54 3.38 -16.24 -7.14
N ARG A 55 3.13 -15.23 -6.30
CA ARG A 55 3.90 -13.98 -6.15
C ARG A 55 3.78 -13.08 -7.38
N PRO A 56 3.41 -11.79 -7.21
CA PRO A 56 3.34 -10.87 -8.34
C PRO A 56 4.74 -10.58 -8.93
N THR A 57 4.80 -10.37 -10.24
CA THR A 57 6.01 -9.90 -10.92
C THR A 57 6.22 -8.39 -10.71
N PRO A 58 7.43 -7.85 -10.96
CA PRO A 58 7.66 -6.42 -10.95
C PRO A 58 6.73 -5.64 -11.88
N GLU A 59 6.43 -6.18 -13.07
CA GLU A 59 5.55 -5.56 -14.06
C GLU A 59 4.10 -5.47 -13.57
N GLU A 60 3.60 -6.52 -12.92
CA GLU A 60 2.27 -6.52 -12.31
C GLU A 60 2.18 -5.49 -11.17
N LEU A 61 3.20 -5.44 -10.31
CA LEU A 61 3.27 -4.46 -9.23
C LEU A 61 3.34 -3.03 -9.76
N ALA A 62 4.09 -2.78 -10.83
CA ALA A 62 4.17 -1.48 -11.47
C ALA A 62 2.79 -1.04 -12.02
N GLY A 63 2.04 -1.95 -12.64
CA GLY A 63 0.69 -1.67 -13.14
C GLY A 63 -0.29 -1.31 -12.02
N MET A 64 -0.27 -2.09 -10.93
CA MET A 64 -1.07 -1.77 -9.74
C MET A 64 -0.70 -0.39 -9.17
N LEU A 65 0.60 -0.04 -9.15
CA LEU A 65 1.07 1.27 -8.71
C LEU A 65 0.63 2.41 -9.63
N ASP A 66 0.59 2.21 -10.96
CA ASP A 66 0.12 3.23 -11.90
C ASP A 66 -1.32 3.65 -11.58
N THR A 67 -2.18 2.68 -11.32
CA THR A 67 -3.57 2.95 -10.94
C THR A 67 -3.66 3.62 -9.57
N TYR A 68 -2.86 3.18 -8.60
CA TYR A 68 -2.84 3.82 -7.28
C TYR A 68 -2.32 5.27 -7.37
N ALA A 69 -1.39 5.57 -8.28
CA ALA A 69 -0.94 6.93 -8.55
C ALA A 69 -2.01 7.80 -9.25
N GLU A 70 -2.89 7.20 -10.05
CA GLU A 70 -4.04 7.87 -10.67
C GLU A 70 -5.12 8.19 -9.63
N LEU A 71 -5.55 7.20 -8.86
CA LEU A 71 -6.75 7.25 -8.02
C LEU A 71 -6.49 7.52 -6.53
N GLY A 72 -5.27 7.28 -6.06
CA GLY A 72 -4.91 7.40 -4.66
C GLY A 72 -4.87 8.85 -4.18
N PRO A 73 -4.97 9.06 -2.86
CA PRO A 73 -4.86 10.40 -2.28
C PRO A 73 -3.48 11.01 -2.57
N LYS A 74 -3.46 12.30 -2.86
CA LYS A 74 -2.24 13.08 -3.12
C LYS A 74 -2.08 14.16 -2.07
N LEU A 75 -0.85 14.38 -1.65
CA LEU A 75 -0.51 15.49 -0.77
C LEU A 75 -0.17 16.69 -1.65
N GLU A 76 -0.94 17.76 -1.52
CA GLU A 76 -0.66 19.03 -2.18
C GLU A 76 0.50 19.72 -1.46
N VAL A 77 1.57 20.02 -2.19
CA VAL A 77 2.81 20.62 -1.64
C VAL A 77 3.13 21.99 -2.23
N ASP A 78 2.23 22.55 -3.03
CA ASP A 78 2.46 23.72 -3.89
C ASP A 78 2.90 25.00 -3.16
N ASN A 79 2.77 25.05 -1.83
CA ASN A 79 3.16 26.19 -1.00
C ASN A 79 4.21 25.85 0.08
N LEU A 80 4.85 24.69 -0.01
CA LEU A 80 5.85 24.24 0.95
C LEU A 80 7.24 24.41 0.37
N SER A 81 8.01 25.35 0.92
CA SER A 81 9.44 25.48 0.64
C SER A 81 10.23 24.85 1.79
N PHE A 82 11.03 23.86 1.46
CA PHE A 82 11.89 23.18 2.41
C PHE A 82 13.35 23.36 2.00
N ASN A 83 14.22 23.52 3.00
CA ASN A 83 15.66 23.55 2.78
C ASN A 83 16.24 22.16 2.43
N TYR A 84 15.44 21.10 2.59
CA TYR A 84 15.82 19.71 2.38
C TYR A 84 14.74 18.96 1.60
N PRO A 85 15.10 17.89 0.85
CA PRO A 85 14.13 17.01 0.21
C PRO A 85 13.17 16.35 1.23
N VAL A 86 11.93 16.11 0.79
CA VAL A 86 10.93 15.34 1.55
C VAL A 86 11.44 13.92 1.78
N THR A 87 11.62 13.58 3.05
CA THR A 87 12.01 12.23 3.48
C THR A 87 10.76 11.40 3.75
N VAL A 88 10.51 10.41 2.90
CA VAL A 88 9.43 9.44 3.11
C VAL A 88 9.96 8.27 3.91
N LEU A 89 9.55 8.15 5.17
CA LEU A 89 9.92 7.01 6.00
C LEU A 89 8.83 5.93 5.90
N GLY A 90 9.05 5.00 4.97
CA GLY A 90 8.18 3.83 4.81
C GLY A 90 8.17 2.98 6.07
N THR A 91 7.01 2.82 6.68
CA THR A 91 6.81 1.88 7.79
C THR A 91 5.91 0.76 7.29
N PRO A 92 6.18 -0.50 7.67
CA PRO A 92 5.20 -1.55 7.40
C PRO A 92 3.86 -1.11 8.03
N TYR A 93 2.77 -1.28 7.29
CA TYR A 93 1.39 -1.10 7.79
C TYR A 93 1.00 -2.16 8.85
N ASP A 94 1.99 -2.60 9.61
CA ASP A 94 1.94 -3.65 10.61
C ASP A 94 2.50 -3.08 11.92
N GLY A 95 1.86 -3.43 13.02
CA GLY A 95 2.23 -2.94 14.34
C GLY A 95 3.56 -3.52 14.82
N ARG A 96 4.28 -2.76 15.67
CA ARG A 96 5.47 -3.26 16.37
C ARG A 96 5.07 -3.88 17.70
N ALA A 97 5.47 -5.14 17.93
CA ALA A 97 5.16 -5.87 19.17
C ALA A 97 6.41 -6.26 19.99
N ARG A 98 7.60 -6.31 19.38
CA ARG A 98 8.82 -6.85 19.99
C ARG A 98 9.98 -5.86 20.09
N ILE A 99 9.92 -4.79 19.31
CA ILE A 99 10.99 -3.79 19.22
C ILE A 99 10.41 -2.40 19.33
N ALA A 100 11.21 -1.48 19.86
CA ALA A 100 10.82 -0.09 19.96
C ALA A 100 10.59 0.52 18.55
N PRO A 101 9.50 1.25 18.33
CA PRO A 101 9.17 1.89 17.05
C PRO A 101 10.01 3.16 16.86
N VAL A 102 11.30 3.00 16.53
CA VAL A 102 12.26 4.12 16.41
C VAL A 102 11.92 5.12 15.30
N THR A 103 11.10 4.75 14.32
CA THR A 103 10.71 5.64 13.21
C THR A 103 10.06 6.94 13.67
N VAL A 104 9.25 6.90 14.74
CA VAL A 104 8.63 8.12 15.31
C VAL A 104 9.70 9.07 15.85
N LEU A 105 10.67 8.53 16.60
CA LEU A 105 11.79 9.30 17.14
C LEU A 105 12.65 9.89 16.02
N THR A 106 12.97 9.10 15.00
CA THR A 106 13.71 9.56 13.83
C THR A 106 12.98 10.70 13.11
N ALA A 107 11.67 10.59 12.93
CA ALA A 107 10.87 11.62 12.28
C ALA A 107 10.88 12.94 13.07
N ILE A 108 10.73 12.88 14.40
CA ILE A 108 10.80 14.07 15.26
C ILE A 108 12.18 14.72 15.18
N ILE A 109 13.28 13.95 15.25
CA ILE A 109 14.65 14.47 15.17
C ILE A 109 14.92 15.12 13.80
N LEU A 110 14.43 14.54 12.71
CA LEU A 110 14.56 15.15 11.38
C LEU A 110 13.77 16.47 11.29
N ALA A 111 12.57 16.51 11.87
CA ALA A 111 11.76 17.71 11.90
C ALA A 111 12.42 18.85 12.70
N THR A 112 13.14 18.56 13.81
CA THR A 112 13.82 19.60 14.60
C THR A 112 14.98 20.28 13.87
N VAL A 113 15.55 19.63 12.84
CA VAL A 113 16.57 20.20 11.96
C VAL A 113 16.01 20.72 10.64
N GLY A 114 14.68 20.81 10.52
CA GLY A 114 13.99 21.37 9.36
C GLY A 114 13.89 20.43 8.14
N VAL A 115 14.16 19.12 8.32
CA VAL A 115 13.94 18.13 7.26
C VAL A 115 12.45 17.75 7.24
N PRO A 116 11.72 17.98 6.14
CA PRO A 116 10.34 17.54 6.00
C PRO A 116 10.25 16.01 5.96
N VAL A 117 9.36 15.44 6.77
CA VAL A 117 9.15 13.99 6.84
C VAL A 117 7.70 13.65 6.55
N VAL A 118 7.49 12.67 5.67
CA VAL A 118 6.17 12.07 5.43
C VAL A 118 6.16 10.66 6.02
N LEU A 119 5.16 10.43 6.87
CA LEU A 119 4.81 9.12 7.41
C LEU A 119 3.39 8.78 6.98
N HIS A 120 3.17 7.51 6.67
CA HIS A 120 1.85 6.96 6.43
C HIS A 120 1.72 5.63 7.17
N GLY A 121 0.50 5.29 7.57
CA GLY A 121 0.21 4.08 8.33
C GLY A 121 -1.28 3.81 8.40
N GLY A 122 -1.64 2.73 9.08
CA GLY A 122 -3.04 2.37 9.32
C GLY A 122 -3.26 2.01 10.78
N GLU A 123 -4.52 1.69 11.08
CA GLU A 123 -4.91 1.12 12.36
C GLU A 123 -4.30 -0.26 12.60
N ARG A 124 -4.59 -0.82 13.78
CA ARG A 124 -4.10 -2.13 14.17
C ARG A 124 -4.60 -3.21 13.21
N MET A 125 -3.67 -3.84 12.51
CA MET A 125 -3.96 -5.01 11.67
C MET A 125 -3.94 -6.33 12.48
N PRO A 126 -4.75 -7.35 12.12
CA PRO A 126 -4.95 -8.56 12.93
C PRO A 126 -3.69 -9.43 13.09
N THR A 127 -2.74 -9.35 12.16
CA THR A 127 -1.67 -10.35 12.01
C THR A 127 -0.66 -10.32 13.17
N LYS A 128 -0.54 -9.19 13.89
CA LYS A 128 0.42 -9.06 15.01
C LYS A 128 -0.10 -8.38 16.25
N TYR A 129 -1.27 -7.73 16.21
CA TYR A 129 -1.79 -6.89 17.30
C TYR A 129 -0.75 -5.90 17.88
N GLY A 130 0.28 -5.56 17.09
CA GLY A 130 1.35 -4.67 17.54
C GLY A 130 0.85 -3.24 17.69
N VAL A 131 1.70 -2.37 18.24
CA VAL A 131 1.43 -0.94 18.34
C VAL A 131 1.65 -0.31 16.95
N PRO A 132 0.61 0.20 16.28
CA PRO A 132 0.77 0.92 15.02
C PRO A 132 1.25 2.35 15.26
N LEU A 133 1.81 2.99 14.22
CA LEU A 133 2.28 4.38 14.30
C LEU A 133 1.19 5.36 14.71
N VAL A 134 -0.03 5.16 14.20
CA VAL A 134 -1.22 5.99 14.49
C VAL A 134 -1.44 6.15 15.99
N THR A 135 -1.30 5.06 16.76
CA THR A 135 -1.47 5.06 18.22
C THR A 135 -0.36 5.80 18.93
N LEU A 136 0.87 5.75 18.42
CA LEU A 136 2.00 6.47 19.02
C LEU A 136 1.85 7.98 18.84
N TRP A 137 1.45 8.43 17.64
CA TRP A 137 1.24 9.84 17.35
C TRP A 137 0.08 10.42 18.17
N GLN A 138 -1.04 9.72 18.25
CA GLN A 138 -2.16 10.11 19.13
C GLN A 138 -1.74 10.14 20.60
N GLY A 139 -0.92 9.19 21.05
CA GLY A 139 -0.36 9.19 22.41
C GLY A 139 0.57 10.38 22.70
N LEU A 140 1.12 11.01 21.66
CA LEU A 140 1.90 12.25 21.74
C LEU A 140 1.04 13.52 21.54
N GLY A 141 -0.28 13.37 21.39
CA GLY A 141 -1.21 14.49 21.16
C GLY A 141 -1.22 15.03 19.74
N VAL A 142 -0.76 14.25 18.76
CA VAL A 142 -0.83 14.59 17.34
C VAL A 142 -2.02 13.88 16.71
N ASP A 143 -3.05 14.64 16.37
CA ASP A 143 -4.23 14.19 15.64
C ASP A 143 -4.14 14.58 14.16
N PHE A 144 -4.66 13.74 13.28
CA PHE A 144 -4.60 13.85 11.81
C PHE A 144 -5.96 13.51 11.19
#